data_AF-A0A0Q5VIZ8-F1
#
_entry.id   AF-A0A0Q5VIZ8-F1
#
_cell.length_a   1.000
_cell.length_b   1.000
_cell.length_c   1.000
_cell.angle_alpha   90.00
_cell.angle_beta   90.00
_cell.angle_gamma   90.00
#
_symmetry.space_group_name_H-M   'P 1'
#
loop_
_entity.id
_entity.type
_entity.pdbx_description
1 polymer ?
#
loop_
_entity_poly.entity_id
_entity_poly.type
_entity_poly.pdbx_seq_one_letter_code
_entity_poly.pdbx_strand_id
1 'polypeptide(L)'
;MAEAEGTGFRKQHALEPYILDFLHEATRQCFEVDGQDHDEDHDARRDAFAASKGIRTARIPARDILKDPNAVAEYVLTLTRSSTV
;
A
#
# COMPACT_ATOMS: atom_id res chain seq x y z
N MET A 1 -7.79 15.30 -13.87
CA MET A 1 -7.05 14.62 -12.79
C MET A 1 -8.04 13.74 -12.08
N ALA A 2 -8.05 12.43 -12.36
CA ALA A 2 -9.08 11.53 -11.86
C ALA A 2 -8.72 11.11 -10.43
N GLU A 3 -9.51 11.58 -9.47
CA GLU A 3 -9.50 11.06 -8.11
C GLU A 3 -10.03 9.62 -8.14
N ALA A 4 -9.45 8.74 -7.33
CA ALA A 4 -9.85 7.33 -7.23
C ALA A 4 -11.18 7.18 -6.46
N GLU A 5 -12.11 8.10 -6.68
CA GLU A 5 -13.41 8.15 -6.03
C GLU A 5 -14.24 6.96 -6.50
N GLY A 6 -14.39 5.97 -5.62
CA GLY A 6 -15.18 4.77 -5.86
C GLY A 6 -14.47 3.44 -5.54
N THR A 7 -13.16 3.46 -5.30
CA THR A 7 -12.37 2.23 -5.08
C THR A 7 -12.03 1.92 -3.62
N GLY A 8 -12.35 2.82 -2.68
CA GLY A 8 -12.02 2.65 -1.25
C GLY A 8 -10.56 2.93 -0.90
N PHE A 9 -9.78 3.48 -1.84
CA PHE A 9 -8.38 3.86 -1.62
C PHE A 9 -8.24 5.32 -1.21
N ARG A 10 -7.45 5.56 -0.16
CA ARG A 10 -6.87 6.87 0.18
C ARG A 10 -5.45 6.95 -0.36
N LYS A 11 -5.11 8.06 -1.02
CA LYS A 11 -3.73 8.38 -1.40
C LYS A 11 -3.08 9.21 -0.30
N GLN A 12 -1.78 9.04 -0.08
CA GLN A 12 -0.98 9.81 0.89
C GLN A 12 -1.63 9.87 2.28
N HIS A 13 -2.02 8.70 2.80
CA HIS A 13 -2.69 8.61 4.10
C HIS A 13 -1.72 8.93 5.23
N ALA A 14 -2.00 9.99 5.98
CA ALA A 14 -1.22 10.37 7.15
C ALA A 14 -1.38 9.32 8.27
N LEU A 15 -0.28 8.70 8.65
CA LEU A 15 -0.15 7.76 9.75
C LEU A 15 1.03 8.19 10.63
N GLU A 16 0.88 9.32 11.32
CA GLU A 16 1.99 9.98 12.02
C GLU A 16 2.84 9.01 12.87
N PRO A 17 4.18 9.01 12.69
CA PRO A 17 4.99 9.99 11.96
C PRO A 17 5.16 9.71 10.45
N TYR A 18 4.48 8.73 9.88
CA TYR A 18 4.64 8.27 8.50
C TYR A 18 3.52 8.75 7.57
N ILE A 19 3.78 8.72 6.27
CA ILE A 19 2.77 8.92 5.22
C ILE A 19 2.78 7.67 4.36
N LEU A 20 1.61 7.04 4.21
CA LEU A 20 1.42 5.86 3.39
C LEU A 20 1.00 6.26 1.98
N ASP A 21 1.58 5.66 0.94
CA ASP A 21 1.26 6.04 -0.45
C ASP A 21 -0.20 5.76 -0.82
N PHE A 22 -0.66 4.52 -0.57
CA PHE A 22 -2.04 4.10 -0.85
C PHE A 22 -2.57 3.22 0.26
N LEU A 23 -3.72 3.58 0.85
CA LEU A 23 -4.40 2.77 1.85
C LEU A 23 -5.80 2.39 1.35
N HIS A 24 -6.07 1.09 1.22
CA HIS A 24 -7.41 0.58 1.09
C HIS A 24 -8.05 0.42 2.48
N GLU A 25 -8.99 1.31 2.81
CA GLU A 25 -9.51 1.40 4.18
C GLU A 25 -10.29 0.17 4.60
N ALA A 26 -11.10 -0.38 3.70
CA ALA A 26 -12.01 -1.48 4.02
C ALA A 26 -11.27 -2.76 4.42
N THR A 27 -10.11 -3.03 3.81
CA THR A 27 -9.26 -4.19 4.18
C THR A 27 -8.06 -3.82 5.06
N ARG A 28 -7.90 -2.54 5.41
CA ARG A 28 -6.73 -2.01 6.13
C ARG A 28 -5.41 -2.39 5.42
N GLN A 29 -5.40 -2.39 4.10
CA GLN A 29 -4.24 -2.76 3.30
C GLN A 29 -3.56 -1.52 2.74
N CYS A 30 -2.32 -1.30 3.14
CA CYS A 30 -1.42 -0.30 2.58
C CYS A 30 -0.62 -0.90 1.41
N PHE A 31 -0.42 -0.09 0.38
CA PHE A 31 0.46 -0.36 -0.75
C PHE A 31 1.45 0.79 -0.88
N GLU A 32 2.73 0.48 -0.80
CA GLU A 32 3.83 1.44 -0.94
C GLU A 32 4.60 1.16 -2.22
N VAL A 33 4.96 2.23 -2.93
CA VAL A 33 5.71 2.12 -4.19
C VAL A 33 7.17 2.41 -3.92
N ASP A 34 7.96 1.34 -3.90
CA ASP A 34 9.36 1.39 -3.49
C ASP A 34 10.30 1.70 -4.66
N GLY A 35 11.25 2.59 -4.40
CA GLY A 35 12.37 2.91 -5.28
C GLY A 35 13.56 1.96 -5.09
N GLN A 36 14.72 2.31 -5.62
CA GLN A 36 15.96 1.51 -5.46
C GLN A 36 16.69 1.79 -4.13
N ASP A 37 16.36 2.88 -3.43
CA ASP A 37 16.98 3.31 -2.18
C ASP A 37 16.01 3.06 -1.01
N HIS A 38 16.26 2.00 -0.24
CA HIS A 38 15.50 1.63 0.94
C HIS A 38 16.45 1.41 2.13
N ASP A 39 16.19 2.11 3.23
CA ASP A 39 16.89 1.93 4.51
C ASP A 39 16.12 0.89 5.33
N GLU A 40 16.64 -0.34 5.35
CA GLU A 40 15.96 -1.54 5.88
C GLU A 40 15.54 -1.38 7.36
N ASP A 41 16.32 -0.67 8.16
CA ASP A 41 16.04 -0.44 9.59
C ASP A 41 14.87 0.54 9.79
N HIS A 42 14.81 1.59 8.98
CA HIS A 42 13.71 2.56 9.03
C HIS A 42 12.39 1.92 8.57
N ASP A 43 12.50 1.11 7.53
CA ASP A 43 11.44 0.35 6.90
C ASP A 43 10.81 -0.66 7.87
N ALA A 44 11.62 -1.42 8.60
CA ALA A 44 11.13 -2.36 9.61
C ALA A 44 10.35 -1.67 10.73
N ARG A 45 10.78 -0.46 11.16
CA ARG A 45 10.08 0.33 12.18
C ARG A 45 8.74 0.85 11.68
N ARG A 46 8.70 1.34 10.44
CA ARG A 46 7.47 1.79 9.79
C ARG A 46 6.46 0.64 9.68
N ASP A 47 6.91 -0.53 9.22
CA ASP A 47 6.04 -1.70 9.08
C ASP A 47 5.51 -2.19 10.43
N ALA A 48 6.35 -2.24 11.45
CA ALA A 48 5.93 -2.58 12.81
C ALA A 48 4.88 -1.58 13.34
N PHE A 49 5.06 -0.29 13.07
CA PHE A 49 4.10 0.73 13.46
C PHE A 49 2.78 0.60 12.71
N ALA A 50 2.79 0.43 11.39
CA ALA A 50 1.59 0.20 10.60
C ALA A 50 0.84 -1.05 11.07
N ALA A 51 1.56 -2.15 11.33
CA ALA A 51 1.00 -3.37 11.88
C ALA A 51 0.37 -3.16 13.27
N SER A 52 0.97 -2.33 14.13
CA SER A 52 0.38 -1.96 15.43
C SER A 52 -0.95 -1.22 15.31
N LYS A 53 -1.18 -0.55 14.17
CA LYS A 53 -2.45 0.11 13.83
C LYS A 53 -3.41 -0.85 13.13
N GLY A 54 -3.05 -2.12 12.95
CA GLY A 54 -3.84 -3.09 12.20
C GLY A 54 -3.86 -2.83 10.70
N ILE A 55 -2.83 -2.15 10.18
CA ILE A 55 -2.62 -1.93 8.75
C ILE A 55 -1.58 -2.93 8.28
N ARG A 56 -1.87 -3.64 7.18
CA ARG A 56 -0.90 -4.51 6.52
C ARG A 56 -0.21 -3.74 5.40
N THR A 57 1.11 -3.82 5.28
CA THR A 57 1.86 -3.14 4.21
C THR A 57 2.26 -4.14 3.15
N ALA A 58 1.99 -3.81 1.88
CA ALA A 58 2.49 -4.53 0.72
C ALA A 58 3.36 -3.57 -0.09
N ARG A 59 4.62 -3.94 -0.34
CA ARG A 59 5.54 -3.09 -1.09
C ARG A 59 5.60 -3.53 -2.54
N ILE A 60 5.52 -2.56 -3.43
CA ILE A 60 5.47 -2.76 -4.87
C ILE A 60 6.69 -2.06 -5.46
N PRO A 61 7.69 -2.81 -5.95
CA PRO A 61 8.84 -2.20 -6.60
C PRO A 61 8.39 -1.40 -7.83
N ALA A 62 8.84 -0.16 -7.98
CA ALA A 62 8.50 0.67 -9.13
C ALA A 62 8.84 -0.01 -10.47
N ARG A 63 9.90 -0.83 -10.50
CA ARG A 63 10.29 -1.64 -11.67
C ARG A 63 9.21 -2.63 -12.11
N ASP A 64 8.43 -3.18 -11.18
CA ASP A 64 7.40 -4.18 -11.49
C ASP A 64 6.16 -3.50 -12.07
N ILE A 65 5.84 -2.28 -11.60
CA ILE A 65 4.79 -1.42 -12.18
C ILE A 65 5.15 -1.04 -13.61
N LEU A 66 6.40 -0.64 -13.84
CA LEU A 66 6.88 -0.26 -15.18
C LEU A 66 6.95 -1.46 -16.13
N LYS A 67 7.22 -2.66 -15.61
CA LYS A 67 7.32 -3.89 -16.38
C LYS A 67 5.93 -4.41 -16.80
N ASP A 68 5.00 -4.51 -15.87
CA ASP A 68 3.64 -4.99 -16.13
C ASP A 68 2.63 -4.39 -15.14
N PRO A 69 2.01 -3.23 -15.48
CA PRO A 69 1.05 -2.59 -14.59
C PRO A 69 -0.24 -3.40 -14.42
N ASN A 70 -0.60 -4.28 -15.36
CA ASN A 70 -1.80 -5.11 -15.24
C ASN A 70 -1.58 -6.20 -14.18
N ALA A 71 -0.43 -6.88 -14.20
CA ALA A 71 -0.08 -7.87 -13.19
C ALA A 71 -0.06 -7.26 -11.78
N VAL A 72 0.45 -6.03 -11.63
CA VAL A 72 0.41 -5.31 -10.35
C VAL A 72 -1.04 -4.99 -9.94
N ALA A 73 -1.88 -4.53 -10.87
CA ALA A 73 -3.29 -4.26 -10.57
C ALA A 73 -4.03 -5.53 -10.10
N GLU A 74 -3.79 -6.68 -10.72
CA GLU A 74 -4.36 -7.96 -10.28
C GLU A 74 -3.89 -8.37 -8.87
N TYR A 75 -2.61 -8.16 -8.57
CA TYR A 75 -2.08 -8.37 -7.23
C TYR A 75 -2.76 -7.46 -6.19
N VAL A 76 -2.88 -6.16 -6.48
CA VAL A 76 -3.57 -5.19 -5.61
C VAL A 76 -5.03 -5.62 -5.39
N LEU A 77 -5.75 -5.98 -6.45
CA LEU A 77 -7.13 -6.47 -6.37
C LEU A 77 -7.26 -7.74 -5.53
N THR A 78 -6.27 -8.63 -5.55
CA THR A 78 -6.29 -9.85 -4.75
C THR A 78 -6.21 -9.52 -3.26
N LEU A 79 -5.43 -8.50 -2.88
CA LEU A 79 -5.26 -8.08 -1.49
C LEU A 79 -6.39 -7.16 -0.97
N THR A 80 -7.18 -6.55 -1.86
CA THR A 80 -8.32 -5.70 -1.47
C THR A 80 -9.67 -6.41 -1.47
N ARG A 81 -9.73 -7.68 -1.87
CA ARG A 81 -10.93 -8.51 -1.71
C ARG A 81 -11.18 -8.79 -0.23
N SER A 82 -12.20 -8.17 0.36
CA SER A 82 -12.73 -8.61 1.66
C SER A 82 -13.35 -9.99 1.52
N SER A 83 -12.80 -10.98 2.22
CA SER A 83 -13.54 -12.21 2.50
C SER A 83 -14.66 -11.87 3.49
N THR A 84 -15.82 -11.54 2.97
CA THR A 84 -17.06 -11.57 3.74
C THR A 84 -17.31 -13.03 4.13
N VAL A 85 -17.15 -13.35 5.42
CA VAL A 85 -17.77 -14.52 6.05
C VAL A 85 -18.98 -14.06 6.83
#